data_AF-A0A0N0GVV0-F1
#
_entry.id   AF-A0A0N0GVV0-F1
#
_cell.length_a   1.000
_cell.length_b   1.000
_cell.length_c   1.000
_cell.angle_alpha   90.00
_cell.angle_beta   90.00
_cell.angle_gamma   90.00
#
_symmetry.space_group_name_H-M   'P 1'
#
loop_
_entity.id
_entity.type
_entity.pdbx_description
1 polymer ?
#
loop_
_entity_poly.entity_id
_entity_poly.type
_entity_poly.pdbx_seq_one_letter_code
_entity_poly.pdbx_strand_id
1 'polypeptide(L)'
;MPEQRPFLVGRIVPYVSHGTPVRSDGSQAYAPACRAAIVTEVGTDDPGRVGLAVLNPTGPSFHPLAAGGCVHSPAGTQLGGSWHWPEAV
;
A
#
# COMPACT_ATOMS: atom_id res chain seq x y z
N MET A 1 11.60 -11.51 19.60
CA MET A 1 10.76 -10.69 18.71
C MET A 1 11.56 -10.50 17.43
N PRO A 2 11.14 -10.96 16.25
CA PRO A 2 11.93 -10.70 15.05
C PRO A 2 12.01 -9.18 14.87
N GLU A 3 13.23 -8.66 14.73
CA GLU A 3 13.50 -7.24 14.57
C GLU A 3 12.60 -6.66 13.47
N GLN A 4 11.84 -5.63 13.85
CA GLN A 4 11.05 -4.83 12.93
C GLN A 4 12.05 -4.14 12.00
N ARG A 5 12.22 -4.65 10.77
CA ARG A 5 13.12 -4.05 9.78
C ARG A 5 12.71 -2.59 9.64
N PRO A 6 13.63 -1.62 9.83
CA PRO A 6 13.28 -0.22 9.79
C PRO A 6 12.61 0.09 8.45
N PHE A 7 11.48 0.79 8.50
CA PHE A 7 10.83 1.35 7.33
C PHE A 7 11.81 2.35 6.71
N LEU A 8 12.43 1.99 5.61
CA LEU A 8 13.36 2.87 4.90
C LEU A 8 12.63 3.45 3.69
N VAL A 9 12.61 4.77 3.58
CA VAL A 9 12.22 5.47 2.36
C VAL A 9 13.02 4.90 1.18
N GLY A 10 12.33 4.69 0.05
CA GLY A 10 12.87 4.04 -1.14
C GLY A 10 12.66 2.52 -1.21
N ARG A 11 12.17 1.87 -0.14
CA ARG A 11 11.80 0.44 -0.20
C ARG A 11 10.65 0.21 -1.16
N ILE A 12 10.76 -0.84 -1.98
CA ILE A 12 9.65 -1.38 -2.75
C ILE A 12 8.89 -2.40 -1.88
N VAL A 13 7.59 -2.20 -1.73
CA VAL A 13 6.67 -3.04 -0.97
C VAL A 13 5.40 -3.36 -1.77
N PRO A 14 4.79 -4.53 -1.55
CA PRO A 14 3.43 -4.81 -1.95
C PRO A 14 2.41 -3.83 -1.33
N TYR A 15 1.51 -3.31 -2.16
CA TYR A 15 0.33 -2.53 -1.78
C TYR A 15 -0.92 -3.14 -2.41
N VAL A 16 -1.98 -3.34 -1.62
CA VAL A 16 -3.26 -3.84 -2.14
C VAL A 16 -4.14 -2.65 -2.51
N SER A 17 -4.39 -2.48 -3.80
CA SER A 17 -5.27 -1.43 -4.29
C SER A 17 -6.74 -1.69 -3.93
N HIS A 18 -7.50 -0.62 -3.71
CA HIS A 18 -8.95 -0.69 -3.51
C HIS A 18 -9.72 -1.09 -4.79
N GLY A 19 -9.05 -1.12 -5.94
CA GLY A 19 -9.72 -1.08 -7.24
C GLY A 19 -10.39 0.28 -7.51
N THR A 20 -11.05 0.41 -8.65
CA THR A 20 -11.91 1.57 -8.92
C THR A 20 -13.23 1.43 -8.19
N PRO A 21 -13.94 2.52 -7.85
CA PRO A 21 -15.31 2.41 -7.35
C PRO A 21 -16.19 1.57 -8.29
N VAL A 22 -17.10 0.78 -7.70
CA VAL A 22 -18.15 0.08 -8.45
C VAL A 22 -19.13 1.12 -8.99
N ARG A 23 -19.42 1.05 -10.29
CA ARG A 23 -20.36 1.97 -10.96
C ARG A 23 -21.81 1.60 -10.63
N SER A 24 -22.74 2.49 -10.96
CA SER A 24 -24.17 2.28 -10.74
C SER A 24 -24.74 1.05 -11.47
N ASP A 25 -24.08 0.59 -12.55
CA ASP A 25 -24.42 -0.61 -13.30
C ASP A 25 -23.81 -1.90 -12.73
N GLY A 26 -23.11 -1.81 -11.58
CA GLY A 26 -22.42 -2.93 -10.94
C GLY A 26 -21.05 -3.26 -11.53
N SER A 27 -20.60 -2.57 -12.59
CA SER A 27 -19.29 -2.81 -13.20
C SER A 27 -18.15 -2.15 -12.41
N GLN A 28 -16.96 -2.75 -12.46
CA GLN A 28 -15.72 -2.19 -11.91
C GLN A 28 -14.64 -2.25 -12.99
N ALA A 29 -13.99 -1.12 -13.31
CA ALA A 29 -12.95 -1.10 -14.34
C ALA A 29 -11.69 -1.85 -13.93
N TYR A 30 -11.30 -1.74 -12.66
CA TYR A 30 -10.16 -2.45 -12.10
C TYR A 30 -10.53 -3.04 -10.75
N ALA A 31 -10.46 -4.36 -10.64
CA ALA A 31 -10.62 -5.07 -9.38
C ALA A 31 -9.46 -4.76 -8.41
N PRO A 32 -9.68 -4.92 -7.09
CA PRO A 32 -8.60 -4.90 -6.10
C PRO A 32 -7.50 -5.89 -6.48
N ALA A 33 -6.25 -5.40 -6.50
CA ALA A 33 -5.08 -6.21 -6.82
C ALA A 33 -3.84 -5.68 -6.13
N CYS A 34 -2.86 -6.56 -5.92
CA CYS A 34 -1.56 -6.18 -5.40
C CYS A 34 -0.74 -5.42 -6.46
N ARG A 35 -0.06 -4.36 -6.03
CA ARG A 35 0.74 -3.44 -6.83
C ARG A 35 2.09 -3.21 -6.15
N ALA A 36 3.10 -2.91 -6.96
CA ALA A 36 4.37 -2.42 -6.43
C ALA A 36 4.20 -0.98 -5.96
N ALA A 37 4.69 -0.67 -4.77
CA ALA A 37 4.71 0.67 -4.21
C ALA A 37 6.08 0.99 -3.62
N ILE A 38 6.50 2.26 -3.72
CA ILE A 38 7.72 2.76 -3.11
C ILE A 38 7.35 3.54 -1.85
N VAL A 39 8.00 3.24 -0.72
CA VAL A 39 7.88 4.00 0.52
C VAL A 39 8.48 5.39 0.31
N THR A 40 7.69 6.45 0.43
CA THR A 40 8.15 7.85 0.28
C THR A 40 8.33 8.54 1.63
N GLU A 41 7.58 8.11 2.65
CA GLU A 41 7.55 8.72 3.97
C GLU A 41 7.27 7.63 5.03
N VAL A 42 7.71 7.85 6.27
CA VAL A 42 7.44 6.96 7.41
C VAL A 42 6.84 7.78 8.54
N GLY A 43 5.71 7.32 9.08
CA GLY A 43 5.05 7.99 10.19
C GLY A 43 5.92 7.97 11.45
N THR A 44 6.06 9.13 12.09
CA THR A 44 6.80 9.25 13.37
C THR A 44 6.03 8.63 14.53
N ASP A 45 4.70 8.79 14.52
CA ASP A 45 3.82 8.38 15.62
C ASP A 45 3.34 6.93 15.46
N ASP A 46 3.26 6.46 14.21
CA ASP A 46 2.94 5.08 13.84
C ASP A 46 3.89 4.64 12.73
N PRO A 47 4.99 3.93 13.09
CA PRO A 47 5.93 3.42 12.10
C PRO A 47 5.28 2.46 11.09
N GLY A 48 4.15 1.82 11.43
CA GLY A 48 3.40 0.96 10.51
C GLY A 48 2.63 1.73 9.44
N ARG A 49 2.54 3.06 9.55
CA ARG A 49 1.93 3.96 8.57
C ARG A 49 3.00 4.63 7.73
N VAL A 50 2.86 4.50 6.42
CA VAL A 50 3.84 5.03 5.46
C VAL A 50 3.15 5.84 4.36
N GLY A 51 3.90 6.79 3.79
CA GLY A 51 3.54 7.39 2.51
C GLY A 51 3.98 6.47 1.37
N LEU A 52 3.14 6.31 0.33
CA LEU A 52 3.43 5.44 -0.81
C LEU A 52 3.30 6.15 -2.16
N ALA A 53 4.22 5.84 -3.07
CA ALA A 53 4.05 6.00 -4.51
C ALA A 53 3.73 4.63 -5.12
N VAL A 54 2.45 4.40 -5.48
CA VAL A 54 1.94 3.14 -6.02
C VAL A 54 2.05 3.15 -7.54
N LEU A 55 2.71 2.15 -8.12
CA LEU A 55 2.88 2.02 -9.56
C LEU A 55 1.72 1.21 -10.15
N ASN A 56 0.93 1.85 -11.02
CA ASN A 56 -0.16 1.21 -11.77
C ASN A 56 0.14 1.23 -13.27
N PRO A 57 -0.52 0.37 -14.08
CA PRO A 57 -0.33 0.33 -15.53
C PRO A 57 -0.57 1.66 -16.25
N THR A 58 -1.41 2.53 -15.70
CA THR A 58 -1.77 3.84 -16.27
C THR A 58 -1.00 5.01 -15.66
N GLY A 59 -0.12 4.77 -14.71
CA GLY A 59 0.66 5.80 -14.02
C GLY A 59 0.72 5.64 -12.50
N PRO A 60 1.55 6.45 -11.82
CA PRO A 60 1.69 6.40 -10.37
C PRO A 60 0.51 7.08 -9.65
N SER A 61 0.12 6.54 -8.50
CA SER A 61 -0.79 7.17 -7.53
C SER A 61 -0.06 7.42 -6.23
N PHE A 62 -0.31 8.57 -5.58
CA PHE A 62 0.37 8.95 -4.34
C PHE A 62 -0.59 8.91 -3.14
N HIS A 63 -0.13 8.29 -2.06
CA HIS A 63 -0.80 8.25 -0.76
C HIS A 63 0.12 8.87 0.30
N PRO A 64 0.26 10.20 0.37
CA PRO A 64 1.15 10.86 1.33
C PRO A 64 0.62 10.72 2.76
N LEU A 65 1.49 10.86 3.76
CA LEU A 65 1.06 10.83 5.17
C LEU A 65 0.06 11.93 5.49
N ALA A 66 0.20 13.11 4.87
CA ALA A 66 -0.74 14.23 5.02
C ALA A 66 -2.17 13.91 4.55
N ALA A 67 -2.34 12.90 3.67
CA ALA A 67 -3.65 12.40 3.23
C ALA A 67 -4.07 11.12 3.98
N GLY A 68 -3.41 10.80 5.09
CA GLY A 68 -3.68 9.62 5.92
C GLY A 68 -2.73 8.45 5.67
N GLY A 69 -1.91 8.44 4.62
CA GLY A 69 -0.97 7.37 4.31
C GLY A 69 -1.61 5.98 4.16
N CYS A 70 -0.77 4.94 4.20
CA CYS A 70 -1.17 3.54 4.11
C CYS A 70 -0.71 2.75 5.34
N VAL A 71 -1.58 1.88 5.86
CA VAL A 71 -1.32 1.10 7.07
C VAL A 71 -0.78 -0.28 6.71
N HIS A 72 0.17 -0.76 7.52
CA HIS A 72 0.68 -2.12 7.44
C HIS A 72 -0.44 -3.13 7.70
N SER A 73 -0.57 -4.13 6.84
CA SER A 73 -1.40 -5.31 7.08
C SER A 73 -0.51 -6.55 7.21
N PRO A 74 -0.67 -7.35 8.28
CA PRO A 74 -0.06 -8.67 8.37
C PRO A 74 -0.44 -9.58 7.18
N ALA A 75 0.45 -10.50 6.85
CA ALA A 75 0.22 -11.52 5.83
C ALA A 75 -1.07 -12.31 6.12
N GLY A 76 -1.90 -12.50 5.09
CA GLY A 76 -3.21 -13.16 5.18
C GLY A 76 -4.38 -12.25 5.59
N THR A 77 -4.11 -10.99 5.92
CA THR A 77 -5.15 -10.01 6.34
C THR A 77 -5.21 -8.77 5.45
N GLN A 78 -4.64 -8.85 4.25
CA GLN A 78 -4.53 -7.71 3.35
C GLN A 78 -5.90 -7.16 2.93
N LEU A 79 -6.11 -5.87 3.16
CA LEU A 79 -7.29 -5.12 2.72
C LEU A 79 -6.91 -4.07 1.67
N GLY A 80 -7.87 -3.62 0.88
CA GLY A 80 -7.67 -2.46 0.01
C GLY A 80 -7.12 -1.27 0.80
N GLY A 81 -6.10 -0.60 0.26
CA GLY A 81 -5.42 0.52 0.91
C GLY A 81 -4.29 0.15 1.87
N SER A 82 -4.04 -1.13 2.10
CA SER A 82 -2.96 -1.58 2.99
C SER A 82 -1.68 -1.95 2.22
N TRP A 83 -0.55 -1.90 2.92
CA TRP A 83 0.73 -2.40 2.43
C TRP A 83 1.23 -3.55 3.31
N HIS A 84 2.07 -4.42 2.77
CA HIS A 84 2.62 -5.54 3.52
C HIS A 84 4.04 -5.86 3.09
N TRP A 85 4.76 -6.64 3.90
CA TRP A 85 6.05 -7.16 3.48
C TRP A 85 5.89 -8.18 2.33
N PRO A 86 6.87 -8.25 1.41
CA PRO A 86 6.94 -9.36 0.46
C PRO A 86 6.90 -10.68 1.21
N GLU A 87 6.14 -11.64 0.68
CA GLU A 87 6.19 -13.02 1.17
C GLU A 87 7.62 -13.53 1.00
N ALA A 88 8.13 -14.22 2.04
CA ALA A 88 9.42 -14.87 1.93
C ALA A 88 9.30 -15.99 0.88
N VAL A 89 10.17 -15.97 -0.12
CA VAL A 89 10.34 -17.06 -1.11
C VAL A 89 11.26 -18.11 -0.52
#